data_AF-A0A9D4X2Y7-F1
#
_entry.id   AF-A0A9D4X2Y7-F1
#
_cell.length_a   1.000
_cell.length_b   1.000
_cell.length_c   1.000
_cell.angle_alpha   90.00
_cell.angle_beta   90.00
_cell.angle_gamma   90.00
#
_symmetry.space_group_name_H-M   'P 1'
#
loop_
_entity.id
_entity.type
_entity.pdbx_description
1 polymer ?
#
loop_
_entity_poly.entity_id
_entity_poly.type
_entity_poly.pdbx_seq_one_letter_code
_entity_poly.pdbx_strand_id
1 'polypeptide(L)'
;MFSKDRLREQVVFDTLLHDWKVAFGKWEFDPMKLNNPFPNKQSSFHIWQGYEDKVVPSEIQRFVSGKLPWIQYHEVPDGGHLIVYYKGLCEAILKALLLGQENHAYKPKSSLLFKDECYQETI
;
A
#
# COMPACT_ATOMS: atom_id res chain seq x y z
N MET A 1 20.92 1.74 9.62
CA MET A 1 20.29 3.01 9.21
C MET A 1 19.39 3.56 10.31
N PHE A 2 18.41 2.80 10.83
CA PHE A 2 17.41 3.31 11.78
C PHE A 2 17.70 3.05 13.28
N SER A 3 18.97 2.90 13.70
CA SER A 3 19.26 2.77 15.14
C SER A 3 19.18 4.14 15.82
N LYS A 4 18.88 4.18 17.12
CA LYS A 4 18.74 5.44 17.88
C LYS A 4 19.96 6.35 17.74
N ASP A 5 21.16 5.77 17.75
CA ASP A 5 22.40 6.55 17.63
C ASP A 5 22.59 7.11 16.23
N ARG A 6 22.28 6.33 15.19
CA ARG A 6 22.32 6.80 13.80
C ARG A 6 21.31 7.89 13.52
N LEU A 7 20.11 7.81 14.11
CA LEU A 7 19.06 8.82 13.96
C LEU A 7 19.40 10.16 14.62
N ARG A 8 20.39 10.20 15.52
CA ARG A 8 20.92 11.45 16.10
C ARG A 8 21.98 12.10 15.22
N GLU A 9 22.53 11.39 14.24
CA GLU A 9 23.41 11.99 13.25
C GLU A 9 22.60 12.96 12.39
N GLN A 10 22.98 14.23 12.38
CA GLN A 10 22.23 15.28 11.70
C GLN A 10 21.97 14.95 10.22
N VAL A 11 22.98 14.42 9.52
CA VAL A 11 22.84 14.03 8.12
C VAL A 11 21.74 12.99 7.91
N VAL A 12 21.65 11.97 8.79
CA VAL A 12 20.64 10.92 8.70
C VAL A 12 19.26 11.49 9.02
N PHE A 13 19.16 12.31 10.05
CA PHE A 13 17.92 12.95 10.45
C PHE A 13 17.38 13.86 9.34
N ASP A 14 18.22 14.75 8.79
CA ASP A 14 17.83 15.72 7.77
C ASP A 14 17.42 15.02 6.47
N THR A 15 18.13 13.96 6.06
CA THR A 15 17.75 13.13 4.90
C THR A 15 16.37 12.51 5.11
N LEU A 16 16.14 11.83 6.24
CA LEU A 16 14.85 11.21 6.52
C LEU A 16 13.72 12.24 6.60
N LEU A 17 13.96 13.37 7.24
CA LEU A 17 12.98 14.45 7.32
C LEU A 17 12.62 14.98 5.92
N HIS A 18 13.59 15.13 5.03
CA HIS A 18 13.35 15.57 3.66
C HIS A 18 12.56 14.53 2.86
N ASP A 19 12.94 13.26 2.95
CA ASP A 19 12.24 12.15 2.29
C ASP A 19 10.77 12.10 2.72
N TRP A 20 10.50 12.27 4.02
CA TRP A 20 9.14 12.32 4.55
C TRP A 20 8.35 13.54 4.06
N LYS A 21 8.99 14.71 3.98
CA LYS A 21 8.35 15.91 3.41
C LYS A 21 7.95 15.72 1.95
N VAL A 22 8.77 15.01 1.17
CA VAL A 22 8.44 14.69 -0.23
C VAL A 22 7.34 13.62 -0.29
N ALA A 23 7.47 12.54 0.47
CA ALA A 23 6.52 11.43 0.47
C ALA A 23 5.09 11.85 0.86
N PHE A 24 4.95 12.69 1.88
CA PHE A 24 3.66 13.17 2.41
C PHE A 24 3.34 14.61 2.04
N GLY A 25 4.12 15.21 1.13
CA GLY A 25 3.88 16.55 0.63
C GLY A 25 2.64 16.65 -0.25
N LYS A 26 2.31 17.86 -0.68
CA LYS A 26 1.27 18.05 -1.70
C LYS A 26 1.83 17.70 -3.06
N TRP A 27 1.19 16.76 -3.74
CA TRP A 27 1.50 16.40 -5.12
C TRP A 27 0.56 17.12 -6.08
N GLU A 28 1.08 17.47 -7.27
CA GLU A 28 0.30 18.12 -8.33
C GLU A 28 -0.53 17.11 -9.15
N PHE A 29 -0.34 15.82 -8.91
CA PHE A 29 -1.13 14.75 -9.52
C PHE A 29 -1.89 13.95 -8.46
N ASP A 30 -3.00 13.36 -8.89
CA ASP A 30 -3.81 12.47 -8.09
C ASP A 30 -3.76 11.07 -8.73
N PRO A 31 -3.17 10.05 -8.08
CA PRO A 31 -3.07 8.72 -8.64
C PRO A 31 -4.45 8.09 -8.93
N MET A 32 -5.51 8.53 -8.24
CA MET A 32 -6.87 8.04 -8.47
C MET A 32 -7.51 8.54 -9.76
N LYS A 33 -6.86 9.49 -10.46
CA LYS A 33 -7.29 9.95 -11.79
C LYS A 33 -6.66 9.15 -12.94
N LEU A 34 -5.85 8.14 -12.63
CA LEU A 34 -5.22 7.29 -13.63
C LEU A 34 -6.24 6.36 -14.30
N ASN A 35 -6.25 6.38 -15.63
CA ASN A 35 -6.95 5.37 -16.42
C ASN A 35 -6.19 4.04 -16.39
N ASN A 36 -6.91 2.93 -16.56
CA ASN A 36 -6.30 1.60 -16.65
C ASN A 36 -5.26 1.57 -17.80
N PRO A 37 -3.95 1.41 -17.51
CA PRO A 37 -2.93 1.35 -18.55
C PRO A 37 -2.89 -0.01 -19.27
N PHE A 38 -3.66 -1.01 -18.80
CA PHE A 38 -3.67 -2.38 -19.30
C PHE A 38 -5.06 -2.81 -19.82
N PRO A 39 -5.59 -2.15 -20.87
CA PRO A 39 -6.95 -2.42 -21.37
C PRO A 39 -7.14 -3.84 -21.92
N ASN A 40 -6.08 -4.45 -22.47
CA ASN A 40 -6.13 -5.77 -23.10
C ASN A 40 -5.72 -6.91 -22.15
N LYS A 41 -5.68 -6.67 -20.83
CA LYS A 41 -5.21 -7.66 -19.83
C LYS A 41 -3.82 -8.26 -20.13
N GLN A 42 -3.00 -7.55 -20.89
CA GLN A 42 -1.63 -7.98 -21.21
C GLN A 42 -0.71 -7.91 -19.98
N SER A 43 -1.12 -7.12 -18.99
CA SER A 43 -0.43 -6.99 -17.71
C SER A 43 -1.46 -6.68 -16.63
N SER A 44 -0.99 -6.65 -15.39
CA SER A 44 -1.78 -6.39 -14.20
C SER A 44 -1.00 -5.49 -13.25
N PHE A 45 -1.71 -4.71 -12.43
CA PHE A 45 -1.13 -3.92 -11.36
C PHE A 45 -1.58 -4.49 -10.03
N HIS A 46 -0.65 -4.73 -9.12
CA HIS A 46 -0.92 -5.36 -7.84
C HIS A 46 -0.36 -4.51 -6.70
N ILE A 47 -1.10 -4.44 -5.59
CA ILE A 47 -0.65 -3.82 -4.34
C ILE A 47 -0.71 -4.88 -3.24
N TRP A 48 0.41 -5.13 -2.57
CA TRP A 48 0.45 -5.88 -1.32
C TRP A 48 0.64 -4.91 -0.17
N GLN A 49 -0.26 -4.94 0.80
CA GLN A 49 -0.25 -4.08 1.98
C GLN A 49 -0.33 -4.91 3.25
N GLY A 50 0.44 -4.55 4.27
CA GLY A 50 0.28 -5.09 5.60
C GLY A 50 -0.96 -4.51 6.28
N TYR A 51 -1.85 -5.36 6.80
CA TYR A 51 -3.04 -4.90 7.54
C TYR A 51 -2.66 -4.17 8.83
N GLU A 52 -1.59 -4.61 9.51
CA GLU A 52 -1.12 -4.02 10.76
C GLU A 52 -0.05 -2.93 10.55
N ASP A 53 0.11 -2.41 9.33
CA ASP A 53 1.02 -1.31 9.04
C ASP A 53 0.72 -0.08 9.91
N LYS A 54 1.74 0.37 10.64
CA LYS A 54 1.67 1.51 11.58
C LYS A 54 2.16 2.83 10.97
N VAL A 55 2.69 2.79 9.75
CA VAL A 55 3.16 3.95 9.00
C VAL A 55 2.08 4.40 8.03
N VAL A 56 1.48 3.46 7.29
CA VAL A 56 0.43 3.73 6.30
C VAL A 56 -0.80 2.84 6.57
N PRO A 57 -1.95 3.41 6.98
CA PRO A 57 -3.15 2.62 7.23
C PRO A 57 -3.65 1.87 5.98
N SER A 58 -4.03 0.60 6.16
CA SER A 58 -4.53 -0.28 5.09
C SER A 58 -5.77 0.27 4.37
N GLU A 59 -6.57 1.06 5.08
CA GLU A 59 -7.79 1.72 4.63
C GLU A 59 -7.53 2.61 3.41
N ILE A 60 -6.35 3.24 3.33
CA ILE A 60 -5.97 4.08 2.19
C ILE A 60 -5.87 3.22 0.92
N GLN A 61 -5.22 2.05 1.00
CA GLN A 61 -5.08 1.17 -0.16
C GLN A 61 -6.39 0.50 -0.55
N ARG A 62 -7.28 0.21 0.42
CA ARG A 62 -8.66 -0.22 0.15
C ARG A 62 -9.44 0.86 -0.61
N PHE A 63 -9.31 2.13 -0.23
CA PHE A 63 -9.95 3.24 -0.93
C PHE A 63 -9.41 3.40 -2.36
N VAL A 64 -8.09 3.39 -2.53
CA VAL A 64 -7.45 3.50 -3.84
C VAL A 64 -7.88 2.36 -4.77
N SER A 65 -7.85 1.11 -4.30
CA SER A 65 -8.28 -0.05 -5.10
C SER A 65 -9.78 -0.05 -5.39
N GLY A 66 -10.61 0.48 -4.48
CA GLY A 66 -12.03 0.72 -4.74
C GLY A 66 -12.29 1.76 -5.84
N LYS A 67 -11.48 2.81 -5.93
CA LYS A 67 -11.57 3.83 -6.99
C LYS A 67 -10.96 3.39 -8.31
N LEU A 68 -9.91 2.55 -8.26
CA LEU A 68 -9.17 2.03 -9.41
C LEU A 68 -9.34 0.51 -9.49
N PRO A 69 -10.48 0.00 -10.00
CA PRO A 69 -10.81 -1.43 -9.94
C PRO A 69 -9.90 -2.34 -10.80
N TRP A 70 -9.01 -1.75 -11.59
CA TRP A 70 -7.98 -2.47 -12.34
C TRP A 70 -6.75 -2.83 -11.46
N ILE A 71 -6.67 -2.31 -10.23
CA ILE A 71 -5.67 -2.69 -9.24
C ILE A 71 -6.11 -3.95 -8.50
N GLN A 72 -5.27 -4.97 -8.50
CA GLN A 72 -5.43 -6.18 -7.70
C GLN A 72 -4.86 -5.93 -6.30
N TYR A 73 -5.74 -5.75 -5.31
CA TYR A 73 -5.34 -5.48 -3.92
C TYR A 73 -5.21 -6.77 -3.10
N HIS A 74 -4.08 -6.90 -2.41
CA HIS A 74 -3.71 -8.01 -1.54
C HIS A 74 -3.36 -7.46 -0.17
N GLU A 75 -4.02 -7.95 0.87
CA GLU A 75 -3.87 -7.50 2.24
C GLU A 75 -3.33 -8.62 3.11
N VAL A 76 -2.12 -8.44 3.66
CA VAL A 76 -1.43 -9.42 4.51
C VAL A 76 -1.93 -9.26 5.95
N PRO A 77 -2.71 -10.22 6.51
CA PRO A 77 -3.43 -10.02 7.77
C PRO A 77 -2.55 -9.67 8.98
N ASP A 78 -1.39 -10.31 9.10
CA ASP A 78 -0.45 -10.08 10.20
C ASP A 78 0.77 -9.24 9.72
N GLY A 79 0.64 -8.56 8.59
CA GLY A 79 1.72 -7.80 7.95
C GLY A 79 1.84 -6.38 8.49
N GLY A 80 3.06 -5.97 8.86
CA GLY A 80 3.41 -4.57 9.15
C GLY A 80 3.90 -3.80 7.90
N HIS A 81 4.57 -2.66 8.08
CA HIS A 81 5.06 -1.84 6.95
C HIS A 81 6.08 -2.56 6.05
N LEU A 82 6.93 -3.39 6.65
CA LEU A 82 8.06 -4.03 5.96
C LEU A 82 7.76 -5.49 5.58
N ILE A 83 6.56 -5.74 5.05
CA ILE A 83 6.11 -7.10 4.65
C ILE A 83 7.09 -7.81 3.70
N VAL A 84 7.85 -7.06 2.90
CA VAL A 84 8.80 -7.61 1.91
C VAL A 84 9.88 -8.52 2.51
N TYR A 85 10.17 -8.42 3.81
CA TYR A 85 11.13 -9.28 4.48
C TYR A 85 10.50 -10.55 5.10
N TYR A 86 9.19 -10.73 5.00
CA TYR A 86 8.51 -11.87 5.61
C TYR A 86 8.79 -13.12 4.79
N LYS A 87 9.15 -14.21 5.49
CA LYS A 87 9.48 -15.49 4.85
C LYS A 87 8.30 -15.98 4.01
N GLY A 88 8.57 -16.30 2.74
CA GLY A 88 7.57 -16.83 1.81
C GLY A 88 6.69 -15.77 1.13
N LEU A 89 6.70 -14.50 1.57
CA LEU A 89 5.90 -13.47 0.90
C LEU A 89 6.41 -13.17 -0.51
N CYS A 90 7.73 -13.04 -0.67
CA CYS A 90 8.33 -12.82 -1.99
C CYS A 90 8.00 -13.97 -2.96
N GLU A 91 8.07 -15.22 -2.48
CA GLU A 91 7.68 -16.39 -3.28
C GLU A 91 6.20 -16.35 -3.67
N ALA A 92 5.31 -15.98 -2.73
CA ALA A 92 3.88 -15.84 -3.01
C ALA A 92 3.59 -14.73 -4.03
N ILE A 93 4.28 -13.59 -3.94
CA ILE A 93 4.18 -12.49 -4.91
C ILE A 93 4.63 -12.97 -6.29
N LEU A 94 5.79 -13.64 -6.38
CA LEU A 94 6.29 -14.16 -7.65
C LEU A 94 5.36 -15.21 -8.27
N LYS A 95 4.79 -16.12 -7.47
CA LYS A 95 3.79 -17.09 -7.94
C LYS A 95 2.51 -16.40 -8.44
N ALA A 96 2.05 -15.36 -7.77
CA ALA A 96 0.91 -14.58 -8.22
C ALA A 96 1.19 -13.87 -9.55
N LEU A 97 2.34 -13.21 -9.68
CA LEU A 97 2.69 -12.42 -10.87
C LEU A 97 3.05 -13.28 -12.09
N LEU A 98 3.75 -14.40 -11.90
CA LEU A 98 4.28 -15.22 -13.00
C LEU A 98 3.38 -16.40 -13.34
N LEU A 99 2.67 -16.96 -12.35
CA LEU A 99 1.86 -18.17 -12.51
C LEU A 99 0.36 -17.92 -12.32
N GLY A 100 -0.06 -16.72 -11.93
CA GLY A 100 -1.46 -16.41 -11.61
C GLY A 100 -1.98 -17.14 -10.37
N GLN A 101 -1.09 -17.68 -9.52
CA GLN A 101 -1.47 -18.40 -8.31
C GLN A 101 -1.74 -17.42 -7.18
N GLU A 102 -3.00 -17.03 -7.00
CA GLU A 102 -3.41 -16.15 -5.90
C GLU A 102 -3.25 -16.81 -4.54
N ASN A 103 -2.74 -16.06 -3.56
CA ASN A 103 -2.79 -16.49 -2.16
C ASN A 103 -4.09 -16.00 -1.53
N HIS A 104 -5.04 -16.92 -1.34
CA HIS A 104 -6.36 -16.61 -0.77
C HIS A 104 -6.29 -15.99 0.64
N ALA A 105 -5.23 -16.26 1.40
CA ALA A 105 -5.04 -15.66 2.72
C ALA A 105 -4.81 -14.13 2.65
N TYR A 106 -4.42 -13.60 1.49
CA TYR A 106 -4.20 -12.17 1.29
C TYR A 106 -5.39 -11.46 0.64
N LYS A 107 -6.55 -12.11 0.56
CA LYS A 107 -7.76 -11.40 0.14
C LYS A 107 -8.18 -10.44 1.24
N PRO A 108 -8.46 -9.16 0.92
CA PRO A 108 -8.98 -8.23 1.91
C PRO A 108 -10.28 -8.77 2.49
N LYS A 109 -10.45 -8.67 3.82
CA LYS A 109 -11.70 -9.09 4.46
C LYS A 109 -12.82 -8.17 3.96
N SER A 110 -13.89 -8.74 3.41
CA SER A 110 -14.91 -8.00 2.64
C SER A 110 -15.85 -7.10 3.47
N SER A 111 -15.53 -6.75 4.71
CA SER A 111 -16.52 -6.21 5.66
C SER A 111 -16.31 -4.75 6.07
N LEU A 112 -15.61 -3.94 5.29
CA LEU A 112 -15.57 -2.47 5.45
C LEU A 112 -15.62 -1.74 4.10
N LEU A 113 -16.27 -2.35 3.10
CA LEU A 113 -16.80 -1.61 1.95
C LEU A 113 -17.82 -0.61 2.50
N PHE A 114 -17.35 0.62 2.68
CA PHE A 114 -18.12 1.86 2.77
C PHE A 114 -19.58 1.68 3.21
N LYS A 115 -19.83 1.78 4.52
CA LYS A 115 -21.09 2.42 4.92
C LYS A 115 -20.95 3.87 4.49
N ASP A 116 -21.67 4.25 3.44
CA ASP A 116 -21.77 5.62 2.92
C ASP A 116 -22.49 6.55 3.91
N GLU A 117 -21.99 6.68 5.15
CA GLU A 117 -22.54 7.60 6.12
C GLU A 117 -21.44 8.38 6.84
N CYS A 118 -21.41 9.67 6.51
CA CYS A 118 -20.98 10.76 7.38
C CYS A 118 -19.46 10.96 7.60
N TYR A 119 -18.82 11.60 6.62
CA TYR A 119 -17.92 12.72 6.91
C TYR A 119 -18.38 13.93 6.10
N GLN A 120 -19.59 14.40 6.39
CA GLN A 120 -19.95 15.80 6.24
C GLN A 120 -19.69 16.43 7.61
N GLU A 121 -18.85 17.48 7.60
CA GLU A 121 -18.62 18.42 8.69
C GLU A 121 -17.97 17.86 9.97
N THR A 122 -16.75 18.30 10.27
CA THR A 122 -16.41 19.07 11.49
C THR A 122 -14.93 19.49 11.44
N ILE A 123 -14.74 20.82 11.26
CA ILE A 123 -13.54 21.68 11.36
C ILE A 123 -12.53 21.61 10.20
#